data_AF-W4MAS5-F1
#
_entry.id   AF-W4MAS5-F1
#
_cell.length_a   1.000
_cell.length_b   1.000
_cell.length_c   1.000
_cell.angle_alpha   90.00
_cell.angle_beta   90.00
_cell.angle_gamma   90.00
#
_symmetry.space_group_name_H-M   'P 1'
#
loop_
_entity.id
_entity.type
_entity.pdbx_description
1 polymer ?
#
loop_
_entity_poly.entity_id
_entity_poly.type
_entity_poly.pdbx_seq_one_letter_code
_entity_poly.pdbx_strand_id
1 'polypeptide(L)'
;MHQGLSNNSESQPSPSESQSPPVELETDRDLVESLAPVEPREILEALVRIPIETWNYKFEDQSIRHIGPMAQDFYAAFGLGDSDKLIYHVDAIGVCSIR
;
A
#
# COMPACT_ATOMS: atom_id res chain seq x y z
N MET A 1 9.41 49.34 43.04
CA MET A 1 8.51 48.45 43.81
C MET A 1 7.69 47.64 42.81
N HIS A 2 7.72 46.30 42.96
CA HIS A 2 6.94 45.23 42.28
C HIS A 2 6.82 45.24 40.75
N GLN A 3 7.54 44.38 40.01
CA GLN A 3 7.32 42.94 39.74
C GLN A 3 6.10 42.62 38.87
N GLY A 4 6.33 41.84 37.81
CA GLY A 4 5.32 41.18 36.98
C GLY A 4 5.96 40.48 35.77
N LEU A 5 6.52 39.29 36.00
CA LEU A 5 6.97 38.35 34.97
C LEU A 5 5.77 37.85 34.14
N SER A 6 5.94 37.69 32.83
CA SER A 6 5.18 36.68 32.07
C SER A 6 6.06 36.18 30.93
N ASN A 7 6.58 34.97 31.16
CA ASN A 7 7.26 34.12 30.20
C ASN A 7 6.32 33.82 29.03
N ASN A 8 6.74 34.15 27.81
CA ASN A 8 6.16 33.53 26.62
C ASN A 8 6.81 32.15 26.46
N SER A 9 6.17 31.13 27.03
CA SER A 9 6.42 29.74 26.65
C SER A 9 5.76 29.51 25.29
N GLU A 10 6.57 29.55 24.23
CA GLU A 10 6.21 28.93 22.95
C GLU A 10 5.83 27.48 23.24
N SER A 11 4.54 27.18 23.07
CA SER A 11 4.01 25.84 23.24
C SER A 11 4.53 24.99 22.09
N GLN A 12 5.56 24.21 22.35
CA GLN A 12 5.93 23.10 21.49
C GLN A 12 4.72 22.17 21.35
N PRO A 13 4.36 21.72 20.14
CA PRO A 13 3.24 20.81 19.96
C PRO A 13 3.50 19.49 20.68
N SER A 14 2.44 18.91 21.22
CA SER A 14 2.45 17.68 22.01
C SER A 14 2.83 16.45 21.16
N PRO A 15 3.57 15.45 21.71
CA PRO A 15 4.02 14.29 20.96
C PRO A 15 2.88 13.25 20.90
N SER A 16 1.88 13.48 20.05
CA SER A 16 0.82 12.49 19.84
C SER A 16 0.30 12.46 18.40
N GLU A 17 1.18 12.67 17.43
CA GLU A 17 0.97 12.18 16.08
C GLU A 17 2.14 11.26 15.75
N SER A 18 1.93 9.96 15.97
CA SER A 18 2.71 8.92 15.31
C SER A 18 2.47 9.03 13.81
N GLN A 19 3.15 9.98 13.16
CA GLN A 19 3.34 9.94 11.73
C GLN A 19 4.25 8.75 11.46
N SER A 20 3.64 7.57 11.29
CA SER A 20 4.31 6.47 10.62
C SER A 20 4.92 7.05 9.34
N PRO A 21 6.21 6.79 9.04
CA PRO A 21 6.78 7.25 7.79
C PRO A 21 5.87 6.80 6.63
N PRO A 22 5.70 7.61 5.57
CA PRO A 22 5.00 7.14 4.39
C PRO A 22 5.59 5.79 4.00
N VAL A 23 4.73 4.81 3.69
CA VAL A 23 5.19 3.54 3.14
C VAL A 23 5.73 3.86 1.74
N GLU A 24 7.01 4.22 1.68
CA GLU A 24 7.71 4.50 0.43
C GLU A 24 8.04 3.17 -0.25
N LEU A 25 7.60 3.05 -1.51
CA LEU A 25 7.96 1.93 -2.36
C LEU A 25 9.31 2.22 -3.01
N GLU A 26 10.38 1.86 -2.33
CA GLU A 26 11.75 2.00 -2.86
C GLU A 26 11.95 1.00 -4.01
N THR A 27 11.98 1.50 -5.24
CA THR A 27 12.17 0.73 -6.48
C THR A 27 13.30 1.33 -7.34
N ASP A 28 14.33 1.86 -6.68
CA ASP A 28 15.53 2.36 -7.35
C ASP A 28 16.28 1.21 -8.03
N ARG A 29 16.81 1.47 -9.24
CA ARG A 29 17.59 0.50 -10.00
C ARG A 29 18.86 0.05 -9.28
N ASP A 30 19.40 0.87 -8.40
CA ASP A 30 20.58 0.55 -7.60
C ASP A 30 20.25 -0.35 -6.39
N LEU A 31 18.96 -0.51 -6.06
CA LEU A 31 18.47 -1.31 -4.93
C LEU A 31 17.83 -2.65 -5.35
N VAL A 32 17.70 -2.89 -6.66
CA VAL A 32 17.05 -4.08 -7.22
C VAL A 32 17.99 -4.83 -8.15
N GLU A 33 17.78 -6.13 -8.29
CA GLU A 33 18.55 -6.98 -9.20
C GLU A 33 17.61 -7.83 -10.08
N SER A 34 18.19 -8.55 -11.05
CA SER A 34 17.46 -9.50 -11.91
C SER A 34 16.27 -8.90 -12.69
N LEU A 35 16.43 -7.66 -13.16
CA LEU A 35 15.41 -6.96 -13.96
C LEU A 35 15.11 -7.69 -15.27
N ALA A 36 13.84 -8.05 -15.48
CA ALA A 36 13.34 -8.65 -16.72
C ALA A 36 12.11 -7.88 -17.24
N PRO A 37 11.97 -7.71 -18.56
CA PRO A 37 10.75 -7.15 -19.12
C PRO A 37 9.57 -8.12 -18.94
N VAL A 38 8.37 -7.57 -18.80
CA VAL A 38 7.11 -8.32 -18.85
C VAL A 38 6.34 -7.91 -20.09
N GLU A 39 5.61 -8.85 -20.71
CA GLU A 39 4.76 -8.57 -21.86
C GLU A 39 3.41 -7.98 -21.40
N PRO A 40 3.09 -6.70 -21.73
CA PRO A 40 1.90 -6.03 -21.22
C PRO A 40 0.59 -6.77 -21.51
N ARG A 41 0.51 -7.43 -22.68
CA ARG A 41 -0.65 -8.21 -23.09
C ARG A 41 -0.90 -9.39 -22.16
N GLU A 42 0.14 -10.09 -21.71
CA GLU A 42 -0.02 -11.25 -20.83
C GLU A 42 -0.56 -10.83 -19.46
N ILE A 43 -0.09 -9.69 -18.94
CA ILE A 43 -0.58 -9.11 -17.69
C ILE A 43 -2.05 -8.71 -17.82
N LEU A 44 -2.43 -8.02 -18.91
CA LEU A 44 -3.81 -7.63 -19.16
C LEU A 44 -4.73 -8.84 -19.32
N GLU A 45 -4.30 -9.88 -20.02
CA GLU A 45 -5.07 -11.11 -20.17
C GLU A 45 -5.26 -11.86 -18.84
N ALA A 46 -4.24 -11.86 -17.97
CA ALA A 46 -4.37 -12.39 -16.62
C ALA A 46 -5.39 -11.56 -15.81
N LEU A 47 -5.27 -10.24 -15.83
CA LEU A 47 -6.20 -9.33 -15.14
C LEU A 47 -7.66 -9.51 -15.56
N VAL A 48 -7.92 -9.77 -16.84
CA VAL A 48 -9.28 -10.03 -17.36
C VAL A 48 -9.86 -11.35 -16.82
N ARG A 49 -9.02 -12.32 -16.46
CA ARG A 49 -9.45 -13.64 -15.96
C ARG A 49 -9.62 -13.70 -14.45
N ILE A 50 -8.97 -12.80 -13.70
CA ILE A 50 -9.03 -12.78 -12.25
C ILE A 50 -10.38 -12.21 -11.79
N PRO A 51 -11.11 -12.89 -10.87
CA PRO A 51 -12.30 -12.32 -10.26
C PRO A 51 -11.99 -11.04 -9.48
N ILE A 52 -12.74 -9.96 -9.77
CA ILE A 52 -12.69 -8.72 -9.00
C ILE A 52 -14.00 -8.57 -8.25
N GLU A 53 -13.91 -8.44 -6.94
CA GLU A 53 -15.06 -8.31 -6.06
C GLU A 53 -14.94 -7.05 -5.20
N THR A 54 -16.07 -6.59 -4.70
CA THR A 54 -16.07 -5.60 -3.62
C THR A 54 -16.32 -6.31 -2.30
N TRP A 55 -15.60 -5.92 -1.26
CA TRP A 55 -15.60 -6.61 0.02
C TRP A 55 -15.28 -5.63 1.16
N ASN A 56 -15.44 -6.09 2.39
CA ASN A 56 -15.02 -5.38 3.60
C ASN A 56 -14.34 -6.37 4.54
N TYR A 57 -13.42 -5.91 5.39
CA TYR A 57 -12.88 -6.78 6.42
C TYR A 57 -13.96 -7.06 7.48
N LYS A 58 -13.87 -8.23 8.13
CA LYS A 58 -14.82 -8.62 9.19
C LYS A 58 -14.77 -7.72 10.42
N PHE A 59 -13.67 -7.00 10.62
CA PHE A 59 -13.44 -6.09 11.74
C PHE A 59 -13.73 -4.62 11.39
N GLU A 60 -14.05 -4.32 10.14
CA GLU A 60 -14.40 -2.97 9.69
C GLU A 60 -15.90 -2.70 9.84
N ASP A 61 -16.25 -1.41 9.82
CA ASP A 61 -17.62 -0.98 9.67
C ASP A 61 -18.19 -1.42 8.31
N GLN A 62 -19.47 -1.80 8.27
CA GLN A 62 -20.13 -2.32 7.06
C GLN A 62 -20.24 -1.29 5.93
N SER A 63 -20.09 0.00 6.22
CA SER A 63 -20.06 1.08 5.23
C SER A 63 -18.74 1.17 4.47
N ILE A 64 -17.65 0.60 5.01
CA ILE A 64 -16.34 0.59 4.35
C ILE A 64 -16.36 -0.47 3.25
N ARG A 65 -15.95 -0.08 2.04
CA ARG A 65 -15.88 -0.98 0.88
C ARG A 65 -14.52 -0.88 0.22
N HIS A 66 -13.89 -2.03 0.06
CA HIS A 66 -12.70 -2.24 -0.75
C HIS A 66 -13.09 -2.90 -2.07
N ILE A 67 -12.18 -2.85 -3.03
CA ILE A 67 -12.33 -3.50 -4.34
C ILE A 67 -10.99 -4.14 -4.71
N GLY A 68 -11.05 -5.35 -5.24
CA GLY A 68 -9.86 -6.04 -5.74
C GLY A 68 -10.05 -7.54 -5.80
N PRO A 69 -9.02 -8.27 -6.28
CA PRO A 69 -9.02 -9.71 -6.22
C PRO A 69 -8.79 -10.21 -4.79
N MET A 70 -9.15 -11.47 -4.54
CA MET A 70 -8.65 -12.17 -3.36
C MET A 70 -7.17 -12.50 -3.54
N ALA A 71 -6.42 -12.57 -2.42
CA ALA A 71 -4.98 -12.83 -2.45
C ALA A 71 -4.62 -14.17 -3.12
N GLN A 72 -5.47 -15.18 -2.94
CA GLN A 72 -5.28 -16.51 -3.51
C GLN A 72 -5.35 -16.48 -5.04
N ASP A 73 -6.33 -15.75 -5.60
CA ASP A 73 -6.51 -15.63 -7.04
C ASP A 73 -5.38 -14.79 -7.67
N PHE A 74 -4.94 -13.73 -6.97
CA PHE A 74 -3.80 -12.92 -7.39
C PHE A 74 -2.51 -13.76 -7.42
N TYR A 75 -2.24 -14.51 -6.36
CA TYR A 75 -1.09 -15.40 -6.29
C TYR A 75 -1.16 -16.51 -7.35
N ALA A 76 -2.32 -17.11 -7.58
CA ALA A 76 -2.50 -18.12 -8.62
C ALA A 76 -2.26 -17.58 -10.04
N ALA A 77 -2.57 -16.30 -10.28
CA ALA A 77 -2.40 -15.69 -11.59
C ALA A 77 -0.97 -15.18 -11.85
N PHE A 78 -0.30 -14.63 -10.84
CA PHE A 78 1.00 -13.94 -11.03
C PHE A 78 2.18 -14.61 -10.31
N GLY A 79 1.94 -15.42 -9.29
CA GLY A 79 2.99 -16.04 -8.48
C GLY A 79 3.88 -15.04 -7.73
N LEU A 80 3.37 -13.85 -7.43
CA LEU A 80 4.10 -12.78 -6.74
C LEU A 80 3.90 -12.84 -5.22
N GLY A 81 4.94 -12.47 -4.47
CA GLY A 81 4.99 -12.57 -3.02
C GLY A 81 5.35 -13.96 -2.51
N ASP A 82 5.44 -14.10 -1.18
CA ASP A 82 5.78 -15.37 -0.50
C ASP A 82 4.55 -16.08 0.11
N SER A 83 3.35 -15.53 -0.11
CA SER A 83 2.11 -16.02 0.51
C SER A 83 0.88 -15.81 -0.39
N ASP A 84 -0.02 -16.80 -0.40
CA ASP A 84 -1.33 -16.74 -1.05
C ASP A 84 -2.40 -16.00 -0.22
N LYS A 85 -2.02 -15.42 0.93
CA LYS A 85 -2.92 -14.72 1.87
C LYS A 85 -2.69 -13.22 1.91
N LEU A 86 -1.69 -12.73 1.21
CA LEU A 86 -1.30 -11.33 1.18
C LEU A 86 -1.11 -10.89 -0.28
N ILE A 87 -1.46 -9.65 -0.57
CA ILE A 87 -1.04 -8.98 -1.79
C ILE A 87 -0.14 -7.83 -1.34
N TYR A 88 1.13 -7.86 -1.74
CA TYR A 88 2.04 -6.75 -1.44
C TYR A 88 1.63 -5.53 -2.26
N HIS A 89 1.60 -4.36 -1.62
CA HIS A 89 1.16 -3.13 -2.28
C HIS A 89 1.99 -2.81 -3.53
N VAL A 90 3.31 -3.08 -3.49
CA VAL A 90 4.21 -2.89 -4.64
C VAL A 90 3.81 -3.73 -5.84
N ASP A 91 3.42 -4.99 -5.63
CA ASP A 91 3.01 -5.91 -6.69
C ASP A 91 1.65 -5.51 -7.27
N ALA A 92 0.69 -5.18 -6.41
CA ALA A 92 -0.63 -4.70 -6.84
C ALA A 92 -0.53 -3.43 -7.70
N ILE A 93 0.30 -2.46 -7.27
CA ILE A 93 0.52 -1.21 -8.00
C ILE A 93 1.25 -1.47 -9.33
N GLY A 94 2.28 -2.33 -9.32
CA GLY A 94 3.02 -2.70 -10.52
C GLY A 94 2.14 -3.30 -11.60
N VAL A 95 1.31 -4.29 -11.23
CA VAL A 95 0.34 -4.92 -12.14
C VAL A 95 -0.68 -3.90 -12.66
N CYS A 96 -1.21 -3.03 -11.81
CA CYS A 96 -2.19 -2.00 -12.22
C CYS A 96 -1.61 -0.87 -13.07
N SER A 97 -0.29 -0.68 -13.07
CA SER A 97 0.39 0.39 -13.81
C SER A 97 0.69 0.04 -15.27
N ILE A 98 0.35 -1.19 -15.70
CA ILE A 98 0.59 -1.65 -17.07
C ILE A 98 -0.17 -0.78 -18.09
N ARG A 99 0.48 -0.47 -19.21
CA ARG A 99 -0.07 0.38 -20.28
C ARG A 99 -0.12 -0.37 -21.61
#